data_AF-A0A1G9BAD8-F1
#
_entry.id   AF-A0A1G9BAD8-F1
#
_cell.length_a   1.000
_cell.length_b   1.000
_cell.length_c   1.000
_cell.angle_alpha   90.00
_cell.angle_beta   90.00
_cell.angle_gamma   90.00
#
_symmetry.space_group_name_H-M   'P 1'
#
loop_
_entity.id
_entity.type
_entity.pdbx_description
1 polymer ?
#
loop_
_entity_poly.entity_id
_entity_poly.type
_entity_poly.pdbx_seq_one_letter_code
_entity_poly.pdbx_strand_id
1 'polypeptide(L)'
;MTDTPHTSIATDASSPRRVSTAIGHRWPTWFGLAFAALNLADFQDGRALGLIVYLAALIYLATAVIGRPTTVWTLFWLSVVAVALLRVFDVDPWPPLVAGAASVTVVGLVGGLLRQPRLTAAQLPAMLVFGTAVLLALSLPPQLGGYLVAAALIGHAVQDVVVWRAGKVVARSMAEFCAVLDFTLGAAIIVLSLAS
;
A
#
# COMPACT_ATOMS: atom_id res chain seq x y z
N MET A 1 32.55 -7.04 -63.90
CA MET A 1 33.03 -7.16 -62.50
C MET A 1 31.80 -7.02 -61.62
N THR A 2 31.44 -8.10 -60.95
CA THR A 2 30.16 -8.36 -60.28
C THR A 2 30.19 -7.86 -58.84
N ASP A 3 29.29 -6.96 -58.46
CA ASP A 3 29.08 -6.58 -57.05
C ASP A 3 27.85 -7.31 -56.48
N THR A 4 28.10 -8.16 -55.50
CA THR A 4 27.09 -8.81 -54.65
C THR A 4 26.85 -8.00 -53.39
N PRO A 5 25.60 -7.93 -52.87
CA PRO A 5 25.29 -7.18 -51.65
C PRO A 5 25.60 -8.03 -50.40
N HIS A 6 26.36 -7.47 -49.46
CA HIS A 6 26.47 -8.04 -48.11
C HIS A 6 25.46 -7.36 -47.19
N THR A 7 24.33 -8.03 -46.99
CA THR A 7 23.38 -7.76 -45.92
C THR A 7 23.98 -8.23 -44.60
N SER A 8 24.54 -7.31 -43.82
CA SER A 8 24.92 -7.57 -42.44
C SER A 8 23.67 -7.59 -41.56
N ILE A 9 23.20 -8.80 -41.24
CA ILE A 9 22.21 -9.08 -40.20
C ILE A 9 22.81 -8.63 -38.87
N ALA A 10 22.36 -7.47 -38.37
CA ALA A 10 22.62 -7.07 -36.99
C ALA A 10 21.78 -7.97 -36.08
N THR A 11 22.41 -9.00 -35.52
CA THR A 11 21.88 -9.78 -34.42
C THR A 11 21.68 -8.86 -33.22
N ASP A 12 20.41 -8.63 -32.88
CA ASP A 12 19.94 -7.90 -31.70
C ASP A 12 20.35 -8.67 -30.42
N ALA A 13 21.58 -8.44 -29.98
CA ALA A 13 22.05 -8.96 -28.70
C ALA A 13 21.35 -8.20 -27.58
N SER A 14 20.33 -8.83 -26.99
CA SER A 14 19.62 -8.38 -25.80
C SER A 14 20.60 -8.06 -24.66
N SER A 15 20.95 -6.79 -24.52
CA SER A 15 21.97 -6.33 -23.57
C SER A 15 21.51 -6.52 -22.12
N PRO A 16 22.32 -7.13 -21.23
CA PRO A 16 22.02 -7.30 -19.80
C PRO A 16 21.76 -5.96 -19.06
N ARG A 17 22.15 -4.82 -19.64
CA ARG A 17 21.81 -3.48 -19.12
C ARG A 17 20.33 -3.12 -19.23
N ARG A 18 19.58 -3.67 -20.20
CA ARG A 18 18.13 -3.43 -20.32
C ARG A 18 17.34 -4.21 -19.26
N VAL A 19 17.80 -5.41 -18.92
CA VAL A 19 17.17 -6.23 -17.87
C VAL A 19 17.44 -5.61 -16.49
N SER A 20 18.67 -5.14 -16.22
CA SER A 20 18.99 -4.50 -14.94
C SER A 20 18.28 -3.15 -14.74
N THR A 21 18.09 -2.36 -15.81
CA THR A 21 17.29 -1.12 -15.74
C THR A 21 15.80 -1.40 -15.59
N ALA A 22 15.25 -2.40 -16.28
CA ALA A 22 13.85 -2.82 -16.12
C ALA A 22 13.55 -3.37 -14.71
N ILE A 23 14.48 -4.13 -14.11
CA ILE A 23 14.38 -4.62 -12.73
C ILE A 23 14.55 -3.45 -11.73
N GLY A 24 15.48 -2.54 -11.98
CA GLY A 24 15.66 -1.32 -11.18
C GLY A 24 14.43 -0.41 -11.19
N HIS A 25 13.67 -0.38 -12.29
CA HIS A 25 12.42 0.37 -12.37
C HIS A 25 11.23 -0.29 -11.65
N ARG A 26 11.33 -1.59 -11.29
CA ARG A 26 10.28 -2.36 -10.58
C ARG A 26 10.62 -2.62 -9.11
N TRP A 27 11.58 -1.90 -8.55
CA TRP A 27 11.94 -2.03 -7.13
C TRP A 27 10.73 -1.94 -6.17
N PRO A 28 9.68 -1.12 -6.40
CA PRO A 28 8.56 -1.06 -5.47
C PRO A 28 7.72 -2.34 -5.50
N THR A 29 7.58 -2.97 -6.67
CA THR A 29 6.90 -4.27 -6.81
C THR A 29 7.64 -5.35 -6.02
N TRP A 30 8.96 -5.47 -6.21
CA TRP A 30 9.76 -6.46 -5.48
C TRP A 30 9.74 -6.22 -3.98
N PHE A 31 9.79 -4.96 -3.57
CA PHE A 31 9.71 -4.57 -2.17
C PHE A 31 8.34 -4.92 -1.57
N GLY A 32 7.25 -4.70 -2.30
CA GLY A 32 5.90 -5.08 -1.87
C GLY A 32 5.73 -6.58 -1.68
N LEU A 33 6.24 -7.38 -2.63
CA LEU A 33 6.24 -8.85 -2.53
C LEU A 33 7.08 -9.35 -1.34
N ALA A 34 8.26 -8.77 -1.13
CA ALA A 34 9.12 -9.13 0.00
C ALA A 34 8.41 -8.81 1.34
N PHE A 35 7.79 -7.64 1.44
CA PHE A 35 7.05 -7.24 2.64
C PHE A 35 5.82 -8.14 2.87
N ALA A 36 5.11 -8.53 1.81
CA ALA A 36 4.01 -9.49 1.89
C ALA A 36 4.49 -10.85 2.40
N ALA A 37 5.60 -11.36 1.86
CA ALA A 37 6.18 -12.63 2.29
C ALA A 37 6.59 -12.63 3.77
N LEU A 38 7.18 -11.53 4.26
CA LEU A 38 7.53 -11.37 5.68
C LEU A 38 6.29 -11.40 6.57
N ASN A 39 5.23 -10.67 6.20
CA ASN A 39 3.98 -10.66 6.97
C ASN A 39 3.23 -12.00 6.92
N LEU A 40 3.38 -12.74 5.82
CA LEU A 40 2.79 -14.08 5.68
C LEU A 40 3.57 -15.16 6.44
N ALA A 41 4.88 -14.98 6.67
CA ALA A 41 5.68 -15.90 7.47
C ALA A 41 5.20 -15.95 8.94
N ASP A 42 4.76 -14.81 9.46
CA ASP A 42 4.18 -14.67 10.81
C ASP A 42 2.64 -14.76 10.82
N PHE A 43 2.03 -15.26 9.74
CA PHE A 43 0.58 -15.32 9.62
C PHE A 43 -0.03 -16.31 10.62
N GLN A 44 -0.77 -15.78 11.59
CA GLN A 44 -1.57 -16.58 12.53
C GLN A 44 -3.06 -16.23 12.43
N ASP A 45 -3.37 -14.96 12.15
CA ASP A 45 -4.73 -14.42 12.09
C ASP A 45 -4.79 -13.33 11.02
N GLY A 46 -5.73 -13.46 10.07
CA GLY A 46 -5.96 -12.46 9.02
C GLY A 46 -6.32 -11.07 9.56
N ARG A 47 -6.86 -10.98 10.78
CA ARG A 47 -7.15 -9.69 11.44
C ARG A 47 -5.90 -8.88 11.75
N ALA A 48 -4.77 -9.54 12.02
CA ALA A 48 -3.50 -8.86 12.33
C ALA A 48 -2.97 -8.05 11.13
N LEU A 49 -3.24 -8.51 9.91
CA LEU A 49 -2.89 -7.80 8.68
C LEU A 49 -3.75 -6.54 8.46
N GLY A 50 -4.84 -6.36 9.20
CA GLY A 50 -5.67 -5.16 9.15
C GLY A 50 -4.89 -3.88 9.53
N LEU A 51 -3.84 -4.01 10.35
CA LEU A 51 -2.94 -2.91 10.68
C LEU A 51 -2.29 -2.30 9.42
N ILE A 52 -1.99 -3.10 8.40
CA ILE A 52 -1.31 -2.69 7.18
C ILE A 52 -2.20 -1.75 6.38
N VAL A 53 -3.43 -2.17 6.05
CA VAL A 53 -4.37 -1.34 5.29
C VAL A 53 -4.83 -0.11 6.09
N TYR A 54 -4.95 -0.23 7.42
CA TYR A 54 -5.23 0.92 8.28
C TYR A 54 -4.13 1.98 8.19
N LEU A 55 -2.86 1.57 8.31
CA LEU A 55 -1.72 2.46 8.17
C LEU A 55 -1.62 3.04 6.77
N ALA A 56 -1.85 2.24 5.72
CA ALA A 56 -1.84 2.70 4.34
C ALA A 56 -2.86 3.83 4.13
N ALA A 57 -4.10 3.62 4.58
CA ALA A 57 -5.14 4.65 4.50
C ALA A 57 -4.77 5.92 5.30
N LEU A 58 -4.17 5.76 6.49
CA LEU A 58 -3.74 6.88 7.33
C LEU A 58 -2.61 7.70 6.69
N ILE A 59 -1.56 7.05 6.18
CA ILE A 59 -0.45 7.75 5.55
C ILE A 59 -0.89 8.42 4.23
N TYR A 60 -1.86 7.86 3.51
CA TYR A 60 -2.44 8.48 2.32
C TYR A 60 -3.21 9.75 2.67
N LEU A 61 -4.07 9.67 3.69
CA LEU A 61 -4.78 10.84 4.20
C LEU A 61 -3.81 11.91 4.70
N ALA A 62 -2.80 11.54 5.48
CA ALA A 62 -1.79 12.47 5.97
C ALA A 62 -1.00 13.10 4.81
N THR A 63 -0.63 12.34 3.79
CA THR A 63 0.03 12.88 2.58
C THR A 63 -0.89 13.84 1.82
N ALA A 64 -2.19 13.53 1.73
CA ALA A 64 -3.18 14.41 1.11
C ALA A 64 -3.35 15.73 1.88
N VAL A 65 -3.31 15.69 3.21
CA VAL A 65 -3.33 16.88 4.08
C VAL A 65 -2.06 17.73 3.89
N ILE A 66 -0.89 17.09 3.81
CA ILE A 66 0.39 17.78 3.59
C ILE A 66 0.49 18.38 2.17
N GLY A 67 -0.16 17.75 1.19
CA GLY A 67 -0.20 18.20 -0.20
C GLY A 67 1.10 17.93 -0.98
N ARG A 68 2.01 17.09 -0.46
CA ARG A 68 3.28 16.74 -1.10
C ARG A 68 3.42 15.23 -1.28
N PRO A 69 3.26 14.69 -2.51
CA PRO A 69 3.29 13.24 -2.75
C PRO A 69 4.56 12.52 -2.26
N THR A 70 5.69 13.22 -2.21
CA THR A 70 6.98 12.65 -1.80
C THR A 70 7.08 12.38 -0.29
N THR A 71 6.26 13.01 0.55
CA THR A 71 6.34 12.81 2.01
C THR A 71 5.83 11.45 2.44
N VAL A 72 5.12 10.73 1.57
CA VAL A 72 4.55 9.42 1.88
C VAL A 72 5.61 8.39 2.32
N TRP A 73 6.81 8.40 1.73
CA TRP A 73 7.89 7.48 2.12
C TRP A 73 8.42 7.80 3.52
N THR A 74 8.50 9.08 3.87
CA THR A 74 8.86 9.50 5.23
C THR A 74 7.81 9.06 6.22
N LEU A 75 6.53 9.25 5.90
CA LEU A 75 5.42 8.82 6.76
C LEU A 75 5.36 7.29 6.92
N PHE A 76 5.64 6.53 5.86
CA PHE A 76 5.74 5.08 5.92
C PHE A 76 6.85 4.61 6.85
N TRP A 77 8.07 5.13 6.70
CA TRP A 77 9.17 4.73 7.59
C TRP A 77 8.93 5.18 9.03
N LEU A 78 8.35 6.37 9.21
CA LEU A 78 7.96 6.87 10.51
C LEU A 78 6.92 5.95 11.17
N SER A 79 5.92 5.46 10.42
CA SER A 79 4.92 4.55 10.97
C SER A 79 5.49 3.18 11.30
N VAL A 80 6.39 2.64 10.48
CA VAL A 80 7.12 1.39 10.77
C VAL A 80 7.91 1.51 12.07
N VAL A 81 8.69 2.58 12.23
CA VAL A 81 9.47 2.83 13.45
C VAL A 81 8.56 3.04 14.66
N ALA A 82 7.48 3.83 14.52
CA ALA A 82 6.54 4.07 15.60
C ALA A 82 5.88 2.78 16.09
N VAL A 83 5.39 1.93 15.17
CA VAL A 83 4.78 0.64 15.52
C VAL A 83 5.80 -0.31 16.13
N ALA A 84 7.03 -0.36 15.60
CA ALA A 84 8.09 -1.18 16.18
C ALA A 84 8.41 -0.75 17.62
N LEU A 85 8.52 0.55 17.88
CA LEU A 85 8.73 1.09 19.24
C LEU A 85 7.55 0.75 20.16
N LEU A 86 6.31 0.94 19.72
CA LEU A 86 5.13 0.59 20.51
C LEU A 86 5.15 -0.89 20.90
N ARG A 87 5.51 -1.78 19.97
CA ARG A 87 5.67 -3.22 20.25
C ARG A 87 6.81 -3.51 21.22
N VAL A 88 7.96 -2.83 21.09
CA VAL A 88 9.11 -3.00 22.02
C VAL A 88 8.75 -2.59 23.44
N PHE A 89 7.89 -1.57 23.61
CA PHE A 89 7.41 -1.10 24.90
C PHE A 89 6.11 -1.78 25.37
N ASP A 90 5.65 -2.83 24.68
CA ASP A 90 4.40 -3.56 24.96
C ASP A 90 3.16 -2.65 25.04
N VAL A 91 3.15 -1.60 24.21
CA VAL A 91 2.04 -0.65 24.08
C VAL A 91 1.16 -1.08 22.91
N ASP A 92 -0.15 -1.20 23.17
CA ASP A 92 -1.14 -1.45 22.12
C ASP A 92 -1.07 -0.36 21.04
N PRO A 93 -0.83 -0.71 19.75
CA PRO A 93 -0.78 0.27 18.68
C PRO A 93 -2.14 0.90 18.34
N TRP A 94 -3.28 0.30 18.70
CA TRP A 94 -4.59 0.79 18.26
C TRP A 94 -4.96 2.17 18.80
N PRO A 95 -4.86 2.47 20.12
CA PRO A 95 -5.20 3.79 20.64
C PRO A 95 -4.45 4.96 19.97
N PRO A 96 -3.09 4.95 19.84
CA PRO A 96 -2.40 6.05 19.18
C PRO A 96 -2.71 6.14 17.68
N LEU A 97 -2.98 5.00 17.01
CA LEU A 97 -3.33 5.00 15.58
C LEU A 97 -4.74 5.54 15.31
N VAL A 98 -5.71 5.23 16.17
CA VAL A 98 -7.07 5.79 16.11
C VAL A 98 -7.04 7.29 16.42
N ALA A 99 -6.31 7.70 17.46
CA ALA A 99 -6.12 9.11 17.78
C ALA A 99 -5.42 9.87 16.63
N GLY A 100 -4.41 9.27 16.01
CA GLY A 100 -3.72 9.82 14.84
C GLY A 100 -4.65 10.00 13.64
N ALA A 101 -5.43 8.99 13.29
CA ALA A 101 -6.39 9.07 12.19
C ALA A 101 -7.48 10.11 12.44
N ALA A 102 -8.02 10.18 13.66
CA ALA A 102 -8.99 11.22 14.04
C ALA A 102 -8.37 12.62 13.91
N SER A 103 -7.14 12.81 14.41
CA SER A 103 -6.43 14.09 14.34
C SER A 103 -6.18 14.52 12.90
N VAL A 104 -5.66 13.65 12.05
CA VAL A 104 -5.40 13.96 10.63
C VAL A 104 -6.71 14.23 9.88
N THR A 105 -7.78 13.50 10.19
CA THR A 105 -9.13 13.73 9.63
C THR A 105 -9.63 15.13 9.99
N VAL A 106 -9.55 15.53 11.26
CA VAL A 106 -9.95 16.85 11.73
C VAL A 106 -9.11 17.95 11.06
N VAL A 107 -7.78 17.79 11.02
CA VAL A 107 -6.88 18.73 10.36
C VAL A 107 -7.22 18.85 8.86
N GLY A 108 -7.51 17.74 8.18
CA GLY A 108 -7.92 17.75 6.78
C GLY A 108 -9.25 18.48 6.56
N LEU A 109 -10.25 18.25 7.41
CA LEU A 109 -11.54 18.93 7.33
C LEU A 109 -11.40 20.45 7.55
N VAL A 110 -10.71 20.85 8.61
CA VAL A 110 -10.46 22.26 8.95
C VAL A 110 -9.59 22.93 7.88
N GLY A 111 -8.61 22.22 7.34
CA GLY A 111 -7.72 22.66 6.26
C GLY A 111 -8.38 22.72 4.88
N GLY A 112 -9.67 22.39 4.75
CA GLY A 112 -10.40 22.49 3.50
C GLY A 112 -10.08 21.39 2.48
N LEU A 113 -9.65 20.21 2.94
CA LEU A 113 -9.32 19.05 2.08
C LEU A 113 -10.49 18.66 1.16
N LEU A 114 -11.74 18.88 1.58
CA LEU A 114 -12.93 18.64 0.74
C LEU A 114 -13.05 19.58 -0.47
N ARG A 115 -12.32 20.70 -0.48
CA ARG A 115 -12.28 21.66 -1.60
C ARG A 115 -11.15 21.34 -2.60
N GLN A 116 -10.29 20.37 -2.27
CA GLN A 116 -9.20 19.92 -3.12
C GLN A 116 -9.73 19.06 -4.29
N PRO A 117 -8.89 18.73 -5.30
CA PRO A 117 -9.27 17.81 -6.36
C PRO A 117 -9.87 16.51 -5.82
N ARG A 118 -10.88 15.97 -6.53
CA ARG A 118 -11.70 14.83 -6.06
C ARG A 118 -10.90 13.65 -5.51
N LEU A 119 -9.79 13.29 -6.15
CA LEU A 119 -8.95 12.16 -5.73
C LEU A 119 -8.21 12.42 -4.39
N THR A 120 -7.83 13.67 -4.14
CA THR A 120 -7.24 14.11 -2.87
C THR A 120 -8.30 14.18 -1.78
N ALA A 121 -9.47 14.76 -2.09
CA ALA A 121 -10.61 14.80 -1.17
C ALA A 121 -11.13 13.40 -0.79
N ALA A 122 -11.04 12.43 -1.72
CA ALA A 122 -11.45 11.05 -1.52
C ALA A 122 -10.64 10.29 -0.45
N GLN A 123 -9.50 10.81 0.00
CA GLN A 123 -8.72 10.17 1.05
C GLN A 123 -9.41 10.23 2.42
N LEU A 124 -10.28 11.22 2.66
CA LEU A 124 -11.11 11.29 3.86
C LEU A 124 -12.11 10.13 3.95
N PRO A 125 -13.02 9.94 2.95
CA PRO A 125 -13.91 8.79 2.98
C PRO A 125 -13.16 7.46 2.85
N ALA A 126 -12.02 7.40 2.15
CA ALA A 126 -11.19 6.19 2.12
C ALA A 126 -10.70 5.79 3.52
N MET A 127 -10.16 6.73 4.30
CA MET A 127 -9.75 6.47 5.69
C MET A 127 -10.93 5.99 6.54
N LEU A 128 -12.10 6.60 6.37
CA LEU A 128 -13.30 6.15 7.09
C LEU A 128 -13.68 4.73 6.69
N VAL A 129 -13.76 4.42 5.39
CA VAL A 129 -14.15 3.10 4.89
C VAL A 129 -13.16 2.02 5.33
N PHE A 130 -11.87 2.18 5.04
CA PHE A 130 -10.87 1.17 5.39
C PHE A 130 -10.62 1.10 6.89
N GLY A 131 -10.52 2.26 7.55
CA GLY A 131 -10.31 2.32 9.00
C GLY A 131 -11.44 1.66 9.78
N THR A 132 -12.69 1.97 9.44
CA THR A 132 -13.85 1.34 10.11
C THR A 132 -13.98 -0.14 9.76
N ALA A 133 -13.71 -0.56 8.51
CA ALA A 133 -13.72 -1.97 8.14
C ALA A 133 -12.73 -2.80 8.98
N VAL A 134 -11.53 -2.27 9.17
CA VAL A 134 -10.51 -2.94 10.01
C VAL A 134 -10.92 -2.97 11.48
N LEU A 135 -11.38 -1.85 12.04
CA LEU A 135 -11.82 -1.80 13.44
C LEU A 135 -13.02 -2.74 13.68
N LEU A 136 -13.95 -2.82 12.72
CA LEU A 136 -15.07 -3.75 12.77
C LEU A 136 -14.58 -5.20 12.71
N ALA A 137 -13.59 -5.51 11.88
CA ALA A 137 -13.03 -6.85 11.77
C ALA A 137 -12.46 -7.39 13.10
N LEU A 138 -11.97 -6.50 13.98
CA LEU A 138 -11.49 -6.89 15.31
C LEU A 138 -12.61 -7.40 16.22
N SER A 139 -13.84 -6.94 15.99
CA SER A 139 -15.03 -7.34 16.75
C SER A 139 -15.76 -8.55 16.15
N LEU A 140 -15.33 -9.02 14.98
CA LEU A 140 -15.89 -10.18 14.31
C LEU A 140 -15.15 -11.48 14.71
N PRO A 141 -15.82 -12.64 14.56
CA PRO A 141 -15.13 -13.94 14.60
C PRO A 141 -13.93 -13.97 13.65
N PRO A 142 -12.84 -14.69 13.97
CA PRO A 142 -11.59 -14.64 13.21
C PRO A 142 -11.76 -14.82 11.70
N GLN A 143 -12.62 -15.74 11.26
CA GLN A 143 -12.86 -16.01 9.85
C GLN A 143 -13.53 -14.83 9.15
N LEU A 144 -14.62 -14.30 9.72
CA LEU A 144 -15.34 -13.16 9.15
C LEU A 144 -14.50 -11.88 9.19
N GLY A 145 -13.76 -11.67 10.27
CA GLY A 145 -12.80 -10.56 10.39
C GLY A 145 -11.70 -10.65 9.34
N GLY A 146 -11.15 -11.85 9.10
CA GLY A 146 -10.19 -12.11 8.04
C GLY A 146 -10.72 -11.76 6.65
N TYR A 147 -11.93 -12.19 6.30
CA TYR A 147 -12.54 -11.83 5.01
C TYR A 147 -12.78 -10.32 4.87
N LEU A 148 -13.18 -9.64 5.94
CA LEU A 148 -13.36 -8.19 5.92
C LEU A 148 -12.02 -7.45 5.73
N VAL A 149 -10.94 -7.90 6.39
CA VAL A 149 -9.58 -7.38 6.17
C VAL A 149 -9.11 -7.65 4.74
N ALA A 150 -9.36 -8.84 4.20
CA ALA A 150 -9.01 -9.17 2.83
C ALA A 150 -9.73 -8.26 1.82
N ALA A 151 -11.02 -8.01 2.03
CA ALA A 151 -11.79 -7.08 1.21
C ALA A 151 -11.26 -5.64 1.33
N ALA A 152 -10.87 -5.21 2.53
CA ALA A 152 -10.25 -3.89 2.75
C ALA A 152 -8.91 -3.77 2.02
N LEU A 153 -8.02 -4.76 2.13
CA LEU A 153 -6.73 -4.81 1.42
C LEU A 153 -6.92 -4.75 -0.10
N ILE A 154 -7.78 -5.61 -0.66
CA ILE A 154 -8.04 -5.62 -2.11
C ILE A 154 -8.66 -4.28 -2.57
N GLY A 155 -9.60 -3.73 -1.79
CA GLY A 155 -10.18 -2.43 -2.06
C GLY A 155 -9.15 -1.30 -2.06
N HIS A 156 -8.21 -1.34 -1.11
CA HIS A 156 -7.11 -0.38 -1.04
C HIS A 156 -6.13 -0.56 -2.22
N ALA A 157 -5.80 -1.79 -2.61
CA ALA A 157 -5.01 -2.05 -3.82
C ALA A 157 -5.66 -1.48 -5.09
N VAL A 158 -6.99 -1.54 -5.20
CA VAL A 158 -7.72 -0.90 -6.31
C VAL A 158 -7.57 0.62 -6.25
N GLN A 159 -7.71 1.22 -5.06
CA GLN A 159 -7.44 2.64 -4.86
C GLN A 159 -6.01 3.00 -5.28
N ASP A 160 -5.02 2.18 -4.92
CA ASP A 160 -3.63 2.41 -5.29
C ASP A 160 -3.42 2.40 -6.79
N VAL A 161 -4.07 1.49 -7.52
CA VAL A 161 -4.01 1.51 -8.99
C VAL A 161 -4.60 2.80 -9.55
N VAL A 162 -5.70 3.32 -8.98
CA VAL A 162 -6.28 4.60 -9.40
C VAL A 162 -5.31 5.75 -9.13
N VAL A 163 -4.71 5.79 -7.95
CA VAL A 163 -3.76 6.82 -7.52
C VAL A 163 -2.46 6.76 -8.34
N TRP A 164 -1.96 5.55 -8.61
CA TRP A 164 -0.79 5.27 -9.46
C TRP A 164 -1.01 5.73 -10.90
N ARG A 165 -2.19 5.44 -11.47
CA ARG A 165 -2.56 5.89 -12.83
C ARG A 165 -2.66 7.41 -12.91
N ALA A 166 -3.21 8.05 -11.86
CA ALA A 166 -3.36 9.49 -11.81
C ALA A 166 -2.03 10.22 -11.56
N GLY A 167 -1.06 9.59 -10.89
CA GLY A 167 0.19 10.24 -10.48
C GLY A 167 -0.05 11.40 -9.50
N LYS A 168 -1.04 11.25 -8.62
CA LYS A 168 -1.48 12.27 -7.65
C LYS A 168 -1.51 11.66 -6.24
N VAL A 169 -1.75 12.48 -5.22
CA VAL A 169 -1.85 12.12 -3.79
C VAL A 169 -0.55 11.60 -3.18
N VAL A 170 0.00 10.48 -3.66
CA VAL A 170 1.23 9.88 -3.17
C VAL A 170 2.25 9.67 -4.29
N ALA A 171 3.51 9.43 -3.95
CA ALA A 171 4.53 9.05 -4.90
C ALA A 171 4.13 7.77 -5.64
N ARG A 172 4.35 7.73 -6.96
CA ARG A 172 3.98 6.58 -7.80
C ARG A 172 4.59 5.26 -7.33
N SER A 173 5.83 5.30 -6.81
CA SER A 173 6.48 4.13 -6.24
C SER A 173 5.78 3.61 -5.00
N MET A 174 5.23 4.48 -4.14
CA MET A 174 4.47 4.05 -2.97
C MET A 174 3.16 3.38 -3.38
N ALA A 175 2.42 3.96 -4.32
CA ALA A 175 1.19 3.36 -4.81
C ALA A 175 1.42 1.99 -5.47
N GLU A 176 2.52 1.82 -6.22
CA GLU A 176 2.89 0.51 -6.76
C GLU A 176 3.23 -0.50 -5.66
N PHE A 177 3.98 -0.08 -4.65
CA PHE A 177 4.31 -0.91 -3.49
C PHE A 177 3.05 -1.37 -2.73
N CYS A 178 2.17 -0.44 -2.35
CA CYS A 178 0.94 -0.74 -1.61
C CYS A 178 -0.01 -1.61 -2.43
N ALA A 179 -0.17 -1.35 -3.74
CA ALA A 179 -1.03 -2.17 -4.60
C ALA A 179 -0.60 -3.65 -4.59
N VAL A 180 0.71 -3.90 -4.71
CA VAL A 180 1.27 -5.25 -4.75
C VAL A 180 1.18 -5.92 -3.37
N LEU A 181 1.55 -5.20 -2.32
CA LEU A 181 1.48 -5.68 -0.94
C LEU A 181 0.05 -6.09 -0.58
N ASP A 182 -0.90 -5.18 -0.75
CA ASP A 182 -2.27 -5.35 -0.28
C ASP A 182 -3.02 -6.40 -1.11
N PHE A 183 -2.83 -6.41 -2.43
CA PHE A 183 -3.42 -7.46 -3.27
C PHE A 183 -2.88 -8.84 -2.88
N THR A 184 -1.57 -8.97 -2.68
CA THR A 184 -0.95 -10.24 -2.31
C THR A 184 -1.45 -10.74 -0.95
N LEU A 185 -1.50 -9.86 0.05
CA LEU A 185 -1.99 -10.22 1.39
C LEU A 185 -3.47 -10.54 1.39
N GLY A 186 -4.31 -9.73 0.71
CA GLY A 186 -5.74 -9.97 0.62
C GLY A 186 -6.06 -11.29 -0.09
N ALA A 187 -5.38 -11.58 -1.21
CA ALA A 187 -5.51 -12.85 -1.91
C ALA A 187 -5.04 -14.03 -1.04
N ALA A 188 -3.92 -13.89 -0.35
CA ALA A 188 -3.40 -14.92 0.55
C ALA A 188 -4.37 -15.23 1.70
N ILE A 189 -4.97 -14.21 2.33
CA ILE A 189 -5.98 -14.42 3.38
C ILE A 189 -7.15 -15.26 2.84
N ILE A 190 -7.67 -14.94 1.66
CA ILE A 190 -8.77 -15.68 1.04
C ILE A 190 -8.36 -17.13 0.78
N VAL A 191 -7.22 -17.35 0.13
CA VAL A 191 -6.73 -18.70 -0.20
C VAL A 191 -6.52 -19.55 1.06
N LEU A 192 -5.86 -18.99 2.08
CA LEU A 192 -5.56 -19.71 3.32
C LEU A 192 -6.83 -19.99 4.13
N SER A 193 -7.79 -19.05 4.14
CA SER A 193 -9.06 -19.21 4.86
C SER A 193 -10.01 -20.22 4.20
N LEU A 194 -9.86 -20.46 2.90
CA LEU A 194 -10.59 -21.51 2.18
C LEU A 194 -9.95 -22.89 2.32
N ALA A 195 -8.68 -22.95 2.73
CA ALA A 195 -7.92 -24.18 2.90
C ALA A 195 -7.94 -24.74 4.34
N SER A 196 -8.47 -23.96 5.29
CA SER A 196 -8.60 -24.28 6.73
C SER A 196 -10.03 -24.67 7.10
#